data_AF-A0AAW8XYM6-F1
#
_entry.id   AF-A0AAW8XYM6-F1
#
_cell.length_a   1.000
_cell.length_b   1.000
_cell.length_c   1.000
_cell.angle_alpha   90.00
_cell.angle_beta   90.00
_cell.angle_gamma   90.00
#
_symmetry.space_group_name_H-M   'P 1'
#
loop_
_entity.id
_entity.type
_entity.pdbx_description
1 polymer ?
#
loop_
_entity_poly.entity_id
_entity_poly.type
_entity_poly.pdbx_seq_one_letter_code
_entity_poly.pdbx_strand_id
1 'polypeptide(L)'
;MTEQQYPECEKLSEHHSQMEIIREFLEWASESGMEFGSWEPGLLGQVHDNFNPVNQSIDQYLARYFGIDMGKVDEERRAMLASLSS
;
A
#
# COMPACT_ATOMS: atom_id res chain seq x y z
N MET A 1 9.83 0.12 -27.39
CA MET A 1 9.34 0.24 -26.00
C MET A 1 10.56 0.01 -25.14
N THR A 2 11.13 1.06 -24.56
CA THR A 2 12.30 0.93 -23.68
C THR A 2 11.82 0.31 -22.37
N GLU A 3 12.24 -0.92 -22.09
CA GLU A 3 12.06 -1.52 -20.77
C GLU A 3 12.78 -0.61 -19.75
N GLN A 4 12.02 0.01 -18.85
CA GLN A 4 12.58 0.75 -17.72
C GLN A 4 13.40 -0.24 -16.88
N GLN A 5 14.62 0.15 -16.53
CA GLN A 5 15.59 -0.73 -15.87
C GLN A 5 15.16 -1.08 -14.43
N TYR A 6 14.32 -0.23 -13.81
CA TYR A 6 13.80 -0.37 -12.44
C TYR A 6 12.32 0.08 -12.37
N PRO A 7 11.39 -0.69 -12.97
CA PRO A 7 10.02 -0.26 -13.19
C PRO A 7 9.24 -0.01 -11.89
N GLU A 8 9.48 -0.76 -10.82
CA GLU A 8 8.74 -0.55 -9.55
C GLU A 8 9.27 0.67 -8.78
N CYS A 9 10.58 0.93 -8.83
CA CYS A 9 11.16 2.15 -8.27
C CYS A 9 10.67 3.41 -9.00
N GLU A 10 10.50 3.34 -10.32
CA GLU A 10 9.94 4.45 -11.09
C GLU A 10 8.48 4.72 -10.75
N LYS A 11 7.64 3.67 -10.64
CA LYS A 11 6.25 3.82 -10.16
C LYS A 11 6.19 4.43 -8.76
N LEU A 12 7.05 3.98 -7.85
CA LEU A 12 7.13 4.53 -6.50
C LEU A 12 7.50 6.02 -6.53
N SER A 13 8.45 6.40 -7.38
CA SER A 13 8.84 7.81 -7.54
C SER A 13 7.73 8.65 -8.17
N GLU A 14 7.02 8.13 -9.17
CA GLU A 14 5.93 8.82 -9.85
C GLU A 14 4.77 9.13 -8.90
N HIS A 15 4.41 8.17 -8.05
CA HIS A 15 3.30 8.28 -7.13
C HIS A 15 3.67 8.83 -5.75
N HIS A 16 4.96 9.09 -5.47
CA HIS A 16 5.45 9.49 -4.14
C HIS A 16 4.64 10.66 -3.54
N SER A 17 4.43 11.74 -4.29
CA SER A 17 3.68 12.90 -3.80
C SER A 17 2.23 12.56 -3.48
N GLN A 18 1.60 11.67 -4.23
CA GLN A 18 0.22 11.25 -3.99
C GLN A 18 0.14 10.29 -2.80
N MET A 19 1.13 9.40 -2.65
CA MET A 19 1.24 8.49 -1.51
C MET A 19 1.33 9.25 -0.19
N GLU A 20 2.12 10.33 -0.12
CA GLU A 20 2.24 11.14 1.09
C GLU A 20 0.93 11.83 1.45
N ILE A 21 0.23 12.42 0.47
CA ILE A 21 -1.08 13.05 0.73
C ILE A 21 -2.11 12.02 1.25
N ILE A 22 -2.15 10.83 0.63
CA ILE A 22 -3.08 9.78 1.05
C ILE A 22 -2.66 9.23 2.42
N ARG A 23 -1.36 9.10 2.70
CA ARG A 23 -0.84 8.69 4.01
C ARG A 23 -1.31 9.64 5.10
N GLU A 24 -1.07 10.94 4.95
CA GLU A 24 -1.48 11.94 5.92
C GLU A 24 -3.00 11.89 6.19
N PHE A 25 -3.79 11.70 5.13
CA PHE A 25 -5.23 11.52 5.27
C PHE A 25 -5.61 10.25 6.05
N LEU A 26 -4.97 9.11 5.75
CA LEU A 26 -5.23 7.84 6.43
C LEU A 26 -4.80 7.87 7.91
N GLU A 27 -3.69 8.54 8.22
CA GLU A 27 -3.24 8.78 9.59
C GLU A 27 -4.25 9.62 10.37
N TRP A 28 -4.66 10.76 9.80
CA TRP A 28 -5.70 11.61 10.39
C TRP A 28 -7.03 10.86 10.60
N ALA A 29 -7.45 10.04 9.62
CA ALA A 29 -8.68 9.26 9.73
C ALA A 29 -8.60 8.23 10.87
N SER A 30 -7.46 7.54 11.00
CA SER A 30 -7.20 6.61 12.09
C SER A 30 -7.20 7.30 13.45
N GLU A 31 -6.57 8.47 13.57
CA GLU A 31 -6.57 9.28 14.81
C GLU A 31 -7.98 9.76 15.18
N SER A 32 -8.84 9.96 14.18
CA SER A 32 -10.24 10.34 14.36
C SER A 32 -11.15 9.14 14.73
N GLY A 33 -10.59 7.94 14.87
CA GLY A 33 -11.33 6.71 15.20
C GLY A 33 -12.05 6.08 14.01
N MET A 34 -11.65 6.41 12.78
CA MET A 34 -12.16 5.77 11.57
C MET A 34 -11.28 4.58 11.19
N GLU A 35 -11.90 3.46 10.80
CA GLU A 35 -11.20 2.25 10.38
C GLU A 35 -11.80 1.71 9.07
N PHE A 36 -10.95 1.10 8.25
CA PHE A 36 -11.41 0.34 7.07
C PHE A 36 -11.79 -1.07 7.48
N GLY A 37 -12.88 -1.56 6.92
CA GLY A 37 -13.37 -2.91 7.15
C GLY A 37 -14.27 -3.37 6.03
N SER A 38 -14.54 -4.67 6.02
CA SER A 38 -15.59 -5.26 5.20
C SER A 38 -16.77 -5.65 6.07
N TRP A 39 -17.97 -5.48 5.54
CA TRP A 39 -19.16 -6.07 6.15
C TRP A 39 -19.28 -7.51 5.68
N GLU A 40 -19.29 -8.43 6.63
CA GLU A 40 -19.50 -9.85 6.38
C GLU A 40 -20.88 -10.26 6.90
N PRO A 41 -21.59 -11.16 6.18
CA PRO A 41 -22.85 -11.68 6.66
C PRO A 41 -22.73 -12.23 8.08
N GLY A 42 -23.70 -11.92 8.92
CA GLY A 42 -23.79 -12.51 10.26
C GLY A 42 -23.78 -14.04 10.20
N LEU A 43 -23.05 -14.69 11.11
CA LEU A 43 -23.12 -16.14 11.27
C LEU A 43 -24.54 -16.58 11.64
N LEU A 44 -24.89 -17.85 11.37
CA LEU A 44 -26.22 -18.42 11.66
C LEU A 44 -26.70 -18.04 13.07
N GLY A 45 -27.81 -17.29 13.13
CA GLY A 45 -28.41 -16.80 14.37
C GLY A 45 -28.13 -15.33 14.71
N GLN A 46 -27.29 -14.64 13.93
CA GLN A 46 -27.10 -13.19 14.05
C GLN A 46 -28.07 -12.43 13.14
N VAL A 47 -28.60 -11.32 13.66
CA VAL A 47 -29.60 -10.49 12.98
C VAL A 47 -28.95 -9.42 12.09
N HIS A 48 -27.66 -9.13 12.31
CA HIS A 48 -26.93 -8.06 11.65
C HIS A 48 -25.63 -8.57 11.05
N ASP A 49 -25.19 -7.89 10.00
CA ASP A 49 -23.86 -8.08 9.43
C ASP A 49 -22.79 -7.68 10.45
N ASN A 50 -21.65 -8.35 10.39
CA ASN A 50 -20.50 -8.05 11.24
C ASN A 50 -19.52 -7.17 10.49
N PHE A 51 -19.09 -6.09 11.12
CA PHE A 51 -17.96 -5.32 10.66
C PHE A 51 -16.68 -6.07 10.98
N ASN A 52 -15.91 -6.42 9.94
CA ASN A 52 -14.61 -7.05 10.07
C ASN A 52 -13.52 -6.01 9.68
N PRO A 53 -12.79 -5.44 10.66
CA PRO A 53 -11.76 -4.45 10.38
C PRO A 53 -10.60 -5.08 9.60
N VAL A 54 -10.08 -4.35 8.62
CA VAL A 54 -8.92 -4.78 7.84
C VAL A 54 -7.64 -4.39 8.60
N ASN A 55 -6.95 -5.39 9.12
CA ASN A 55 -5.64 -5.24 9.77
C ASN A 55 -4.51 -5.14 8.73
N GLN A 56 -4.50 -4.06 7.93
CA GLN A 56 -3.41 -3.73 7.00
C GLN A 56 -2.74 -2.42 7.39
N SER A 57 -1.43 -2.30 7.17
CA SER A 57 -0.72 -1.05 7.38
C SER A 57 -1.04 -0.05 6.25
N ILE A 58 -0.84 1.24 6.51
CA ILE A 58 -1.01 2.31 5.52
C ILE A 58 -0.15 2.03 4.27
N ASP A 59 1.08 1.55 4.45
CA ASP A 59 1.97 1.19 3.34
C ASP A 59 1.40 0.08 2.46
N GLN A 60 0.72 -0.90 3.05
CA GLN A 60 0.06 -1.98 2.29
C GLN A 60 -1.11 -1.45 1.47
N TYR A 61 -1.90 -0.52 2.01
CA TYR A 61 -2.97 0.14 1.27
C TYR A 61 -2.43 0.96 0.10
N LEU A 62 -1.40 1.76 0.33
CA LEU A 62 -0.78 2.59 -0.69
C LEU A 62 -0.14 1.75 -1.80
N ALA A 63 0.66 0.74 -1.44
CA ALA A 63 1.28 -0.17 -2.39
C ALA A 63 0.22 -0.88 -3.25
N ARG A 64 -0.86 -1.37 -2.64
CA ARG A 64 -1.98 -1.99 -3.36
C ARG A 64 -2.71 -1.00 -4.27
N TYR A 65 -2.98 0.21 -3.79
CA TYR A 65 -3.71 1.24 -4.54
C TYR A 65 -2.94 1.69 -5.78
N PHE A 66 -1.63 1.88 -5.68
CA PHE A 66 -0.77 2.29 -6.79
C PHE A 66 -0.22 1.10 -7.60
N GLY A 67 -0.50 -0.14 -7.21
CA GLY A 67 0.00 -1.33 -7.90
C GLY A 67 1.52 -1.45 -7.87
N ILE A 68 2.12 -1.07 -6.73
CA ILE A 68 3.57 -1.12 -6.48
C ILE A 68 3.89 -2.40 -5.70
N ASP A 69 4.84 -3.17 -6.20
CA ASP A 69 5.40 -4.32 -5.49
C ASP A 69 6.61 -3.87 -4.65
N MET A 70 6.36 -3.66 -3.36
CA MET A 70 7.40 -3.23 -2.42
C MET A 70 8.56 -4.24 -2.28
N GLY A 71 8.32 -5.52 -2.53
CA GLY A 71 9.38 -6.53 -2.54
C GLY A 71 10.34 -6.33 -3.71
N LYS A 72 9.79 -6.06 -4.90
CA LYS A 72 10.59 -5.74 -6.09
C LYS A 72 11.30 -4.39 -5.99
N VAL A 73 10.69 -3.37 -5.39
CA VAL A 73 11.37 -2.09 -5.11
C VAL A 73 12.68 -2.33 -4.35
N ASP A 74 12.67 -3.18 -3.32
CA ASP A 74 13.86 -3.49 -2.55
C ASP A 74 14.91 -4.27 -3.36
N GLU A 75 14.48 -5.21 -4.20
CA GLU A 75 15.36 -5.94 -5.12
C GLU A 75 16.03 -4.99 -6.13
N GLU A 76 15.25 -4.11 -6.75
CA GLU A 76 15.71 -3.11 -7.71
C GLU A 76 16.69 -2.12 -7.06
N ARG A 77 16.40 -1.65 -5.83
CA ARG A 77 17.32 -0.80 -5.05
C ARG A 77 18.65 -1.49 -4.76
N ARG A 78 18.63 -2.77 -4.38
CA ARG A 78 19.86 -3.56 -4.17
C ARG A 78 20.65 -3.72 -5.47
N ALA A 79 19.97 -3.95 -6.59
CA ALA A 79 20.62 -4.04 -7.89
C ALA A 79 21.27 -2.71 -8.32
N MET A 80 20.60 -1.57 -8.08
CA MET A 80 21.17 -0.24 -8.30
C MET A 80 22.44 -0.03 -7.48
N LEU A 81 22.39 -0.32 -6.17
CA LEU A 81 23.55 -0.19 -5.29
C LEU A 81 24.72 -1.09 -5.69
N ALA A 82 24.44 -2.35 -6.07
CA ALA A 82 25.46 -3.27 -6.55
C ALA A 82 26.17 -2.73 -7.81
N SER A 83 25.41 -2.14 -8.75
CA SER A 83 25.96 -1.58 -9.99
C SER A 83 26.84 -0.34 -9.79
N LEU A 84 26.67 0.38 -8.68
CA LEU A 84 27.49 1.55 -8.30
C LEU A 84 28.77 1.16 -7.55
N SER A 85 28.88 -0.10 -7.11
CA SER A 85 29.99 -0.62 -6.31
C SER A 85 30.99 -1.48 -7.10
N SER A 86 30.82 -1.58 -8.43
CA SER A 86 31.73 -2.22 -9.40
C SER A 86 32.43 -1.17 -10.25
#